data_AF-A0A3P8YVX5-F1
#
_entry.id   AF-A0A3P8YVX5-F1
#
_cell.length_a   1.000
_cell.length_b   1.000
_cell.length_c   1.000
_cell.angle_alpha   90.00
_cell.angle_beta   90.00
_cell.angle_gamma   90.00
#
_symmetry.space_group_name_H-M   'P 1'
#
loop_
_entity.id
_entity.type
_entity.pdbx_description
1 polymer ?
#
loop_
_entity_poly.entity_id
_entity_poly.type
_entity_poly.pdbx_seq_one_letter_code
_entity_poly.pdbx_strand_id
1 'polypeptide(L)'
;MTSSATNAAAPDFDMYNAMDWNDGVGTLPGSQLKFKVNEFGVLEVITEEGDEECMKKAHATTTWAVPTAQEAAVKQAGQEGQRAHRGLVCACCQRKGSPVDFLSDGLHCSERCLQQNHELKLKKEVSKSNGEVVSRKKPLQQDKESVADKMDTTEVPPEGDDDDYEEKDSRKATRGAPRGRRKRRGDAALLRHTIPYGGKKKSWCWASYLEKDKAIAAPTKLFKEHQALPQSKNGFRVGMKLEGVDPEHPSMYCVLTVAEVLGHRIRLHFDKYADCYDFWVNSNSADIHPVGWCEKTGHKLHPPKGMKDEEFSWPSYIKLSKAQAAPKALFENQNTTVTPLGFRIGMKLEAIDKKNPSFICVATVTDMVDSRFLVHFDNWDESYDFWCDATSPYIHPVGWCQENNKILTTPPGYSKTFSWAKYLEETNSSPAPARAFKVKPPHSFQPLMKLEAVDKRNPMLVRVVTVVDTDDHRILVHFDGWTDEYDYWVDTDSPDIHPAGWCTKTGHPLQPPISEWTAPSLH
;
A
#
# COMPACT_ATOMS: atom_id res chain seq x y z
N MET A 1 46.92 3.37 -32.80
CA MET A 1 46.72 1.93 -32.50
C MET A 1 46.01 1.81 -31.15
N THR A 2 45.43 0.65 -30.85
CA THR A 2 44.55 0.43 -29.69
C THR A 2 45.30 0.26 -28.38
N SER A 3 44.76 0.78 -27.28
CA SER A 3 44.99 0.29 -25.93
C SER A 3 43.69 -0.31 -25.38
N SER A 4 43.76 -1.55 -24.88
CA SER A 4 42.62 -2.29 -24.36
C SER A 4 42.61 -2.28 -22.84
N ALA A 5 41.55 -1.76 -22.23
CA ALA A 5 41.32 -1.88 -20.79
C ALA A 5 40.52 -3.16 -20.49
N THR A 6 41.16 -4.16 -19.90
CA THR A 6 40.52 -5.37 -19.37
C THR A 6 40.06 -5.14 -17.93
N ASN A 7 38.79 -5.42 -17.65
CA ASN A 7 38.30 -5.44 -16.27
C ASN A 7 38.95 -6.60 -15.50
N ALA A 8 39.55 -6.31 -14.35
CA ALA A 8 39.68 -7.28 -13.26
C ALA A 8 38.38 -7.32 -12.45
N ALA A 9 38.05 -8.48 -11.88
CA ALA A 9 36.97 -8.59 -10.90
C ALA A 9 37.42 -8.03 -9.54
N ALA A 10 36.47 -7.55 -8.73
CA ALA A 10 36.72 -7.30 -7.32
C ALA A 10 36.83 -8.65 -6.57
N PRO A 11 37.72 -8.78 -5.57
CA PRO A 11 37.78 -9.97 -4.72
C PRO A 11 36.58 -10.06 -3.79
N ASP A 12 36.25 -11.28 -3.35
CA ASP A 12 35.28 -11.50 -2.27
C ASP A 12 35.76 -10.83 -0.96
N PHE A 13 34.85 -10.21 -0.24
CA PHE A 13 35.15 -9.50 1.00
C PHE A 13 35.18 -10.48 2.19
N ASP A 14 36.39 -10.82 2.63
CA ASP A 14 36.58 -11.67 3.81
C ASP A 14 36.26 -10.90 5.11
N MET A 15 35.10 -11.21 5.67
CA MET A 15 34.59 -10.59 6.89
C MET A 15 35.39 -10.95 8.16
N TYR A 16 36.09 -12.09 8.19
CA TYR A 16 36.90 -12.49 9.35
C TYR A 16 38.22 -11.70 9.39
N ASN A 17 38.83 -11.47 8.23
CA ASN A 17 40.03 -10.63 8.07
C ASN A 17 39.74 -9.11 8.11
N ALA A 18 38.47 -8.70 8.15
CA ALA A 18 38.04 -7.32 8.31
C ALA A 18 37.78 -6.89 9.78
N MET A 19 37.95 -7.81 10.74
CA MET A 19 37.74 -7.58 12.17
C MET A 19 39.06 -7.51 12.95
N ASP A 20 39.15 -6.60 13.90
CA ASP A 20 40.19 -6.60 14.93
C ASP A 20 39.81 -7.61 16.02
N TRP A 21 40.65 -8.63 16.23
CA TRP A 21 40.41 -9.73 17.17
C TRP A 21 41.25 -9.60 18.44
N ASN A 22 40.61 -9.70 19.62
CA ASN A 22 41.28 -9.77 20.91
C ASN A 22 40.57 -10.77 21.84
N ASP A 23 41.32 -11.68 22.48
CA ASP A 23 40.80 -12.71 23.41
C ASP A 23 39.56 -13.49 22.91
N GLY A 24 39.51 -13.79 21.61
CA GLY A 24 38.39 -14.51 20.96
C GLY A 24 37.17 -13.65 20.63
N VAL A 25 37.24 -12.34 20.90
CA VAL A 25 36.22 -11.35 20.53
C VAL A 25 36.70 -10.52 19.33
N GLY A 26 35.93 -10.54 18.24
CA GLY A 26 36.12 -9.70 17.06
C GLY A 26 35.35 -8.37 17.19
N THR A 27 35.92 -7.29 16.67
CA THR A 27 35.28 -5.97 16.56
C THR A 27 35.53 -5.37 15.18
N LEU A 28 34.58 -4.58 14.66
CA LEU A 28 34.72 -3.91 13.37
C LEU A 28 35.16 -2.45 13.57
N PRO A 29 36.18 -1.94 12.85
CA PRO A 29 36.61 -0.54 12.93
C PRO A 29 35.45 0.45 12.72
N GLY A 30 35.17 1.25 13.75
CA GLY A 30 34.06 2.23 13.74
C GLY A 30 32.72 1.71 14.24
N SER A 31 32.62 0.44 14.65
CA SER A 31 31.45 -0.15 15.32
C SER A 31 31.71 -0.39 16.81
N GLN A 32 30.64 -0.49 17.60
CA GLN A 32 30.69 -0.97 18.98
C GLN A 32 30.27 -2.44 19.12
N LEU A 33 29.85 -3.08 18.02
CA LEU A 33 29.48 -4.49 17.99
C LEU A 33 30.68 -5.40 18.28
N LYS A 34 30.48 -6.31 19.22
CA LYS A 34 31.42 -7.36 19.59
C LYS A 34 30.89 -8.70 19.07
N PHE A 35 31.75 -9.49 18.46
CA PHE A 35 31.42 -10.80 17.91
C PHE A 35 32.28 -11.88 18.59
N LYS A 36 31.74 -13.07 18.81
CA LYS A 36 32.48 -14.28 19.20
C LYS A 36 32.26 -15.36 18.14
N VAL A 37 33.17 -16.30 18.01
CA VAL A 37 32.94 -17.52 17.20
C VAL A 37 32.39 -18.60 18.12
N ASN A 38 31.28 -19.23 17.76
CA ASN A 38 30.71 -20.36 18.50
C ASN A 38 31.36 -21.70 18.13
N GLU A 39 30.99 -22.78 18.82
CA GLU A 39 31.57 -24.12 18.60
C GLU A 39 31.32 -24.70 17.19
N PHE A 40 30.42 -24.09 16.41
CA PHE A 40 30.10 -24.45 15.02
C PHE A 40 30.79 -23.54 13.99
N GLY A 41 31.68 -22.62 14.42
CA GLY A 41 32.41 -21.69 13.53
C GLY A 41 31.62 -20.44 13.13
N VAL A 42 30.41 -20.25 13.66
CA VAL A 42 29.52 -19.12 13.32
C VAL A 42 29.82 -17.90 14.20
N LEU A 43 29.79 -16.71 13.60
CA LEU A 43 29.89 -15.43 14.30
C LEU A 43 28.57 -15.11 15.03
N GLU A 44 28.62 -15.07 16.36
CA GLU A 44 27.53 -14.62 17.22
C GLU A 44 27.86 -13.23 17.81
N VAL A 45 26.87 -12.34 17.87
CA VAL A 45 27.02 -11.02 18.54
C VAL A 45 26.95 -11.20 20.05
N ILE A 46 27.79 -10.47 20.79
CA ILE A 46 27.76 -10.39 22.26
C ILE A 46 26.90 -9.18 22.65
N THR A 47 25.81 -9.41 23.38
CA THR A 47 24.81 -8.40 23.79
C THR A 47 24.75 -8.21 25.30
N GLU A 48 24.29 -7.04 25.72
CA GLU A 48 23.84 -6.79 27.11
C GLU A 48 22.29 -6.84 27.17
N GLU A 49 21.72 -6.93 28.37
CA GLU A 49 20.30 -7.29 28.60
C GLU A 49 19.27 -6.35 27.93
N GLY A 50 19.68 -5.13 27.55
CA GLY A 50 18.81 -4.16 26.86
C GLY A 50 18.64 -4.37 25.35
N ASP A 51 19.45 -5.24 24.71
CA ASP A 51 19.47 -5.39 23.25
C ASP A 51 18.50 -6.47 22.74
N GLU A 52 17.90 -7.30 23.60
CA GLU A 52 17.08 -8.44 23.19
C GLU A 52 15.90 -8.08 22.27
N GLU A 53 15.23 -6.94 22.50
CA GLU A 53 14.09 -6.53 21.68
C GLU A 53 14.53 -5.98 20.32
N CYS A 54 15.64 -5.23 20.30
CA CYS A 54 16.27 -4.83 19.04
C CYS A 54 16.76 -6.06 18.26
N MET A 55 17.29 -7.08 18.94
CA MET A 55 17.54 -8.38 18.34
C MET A 55 16.25 -9.04 17.84
N LYS A 56 15.13 -9.04 18.56
CA LYS A 56 13.87 -9.63 18.06
C LYS A 56 13.36 -8.92 16.79
N LYS A 57 13.39 -7.57 16.73
CA LYS A 57 13.03 -6.80 15.51
C LYS A 57 14.05 -6.96 14.38
N ALA A 58 15.35 -6.92 14.68
CA ALA A 58 16.42 -7.16 13.71
C ALA A 58 16.36 -8.59 13.15
N HIS A 59 16.21 -9.61 14.00
CA HIS A 59 16.13 -11.04 13.64
C HIS A 59 14.85 -11.38 12.85
N ALA A 60 13.75 -10.65 13.07
CA ALA A 60 12.58 -10.68 12.18
C ALA A 60 12.89 -10.10 10.78
N THR A 61 13.80 -9.13 10.70
CA THR A 61 14.25 -8.44 9.48
C THR A 61 15.44 -9.12 8.78
N THR A 62 16.25 -9.92 9.49
CA THR A 62 17.51 -10.51 8.99
C THR A 62 17.53 -12.04 8.97
N THR A 63 16.87 -12.73 9.91
CA THR A 63 16.85 -14.21 9.94
C THR A 63 15.72 -14.78 9.10
N TRP A 64 14.68 -13.99 8.81
CA TRP A 64 14.04 -14.05 7.50
C TRP A 64 14.84 -13.20 6.52
N ALA A 65 16.02 -13.71 6.12
CA ALA A 65 16.71 -13.22 4.93
C ALA A 65 15.80 -13.47 3.72
N VAL A 66 14.93 -12.49 3.43
CA VAL A 66 14.01 -12.48 2.29
C VAL A 66 14.88 -12.60 1.04
N PRO A 67 14.92 -13.78 0.38
CA PRO A 67 16.02 -14.04 -0.54
C PRO A 67 15.98 -13.04 -1.68
N THR A 68 17.15 -12.60 -2.15
CA THR A 68 17.20 -11.87 -3.42
C THR A 68 16.53 -12.70 -4.51
N ALA A 69 16.09 -12.05 -5.59
CA ALA A 69 15.47 -12.76 -6.72
C ALA A 69 16.37 -13.85 -7.35
N GLN A 70 17.67 -13.82 -7.04
CA GLN A 70 18.64 -14.85 -7.41
C GLN A 70 18.63 -16.02 -6.42
N GLU A 71 18.68 -15.76 -5.12
CA GLU A 71 18.68 -16.80 -4.06
C GLU A 71 17.33 -17.55 -3.97
N ALA A 72 16.21 -16.86 -4.16
CA ALA A 72 14.89 -17.50 -4.21
C ALA A 72 14.76 -18.46 -5.40
N ALA A 73 15.26 -18.07 -6.57
CA ALA A 73 15.30 -18.95 -7.74
C ALA A 73 16.20 -20.18 -7.53
N VAL A 74 17.32 -20.03 -6.81
CA VAL A 74 18.17 -21.16 -6.41
C VAL A 74 17.46 -22.11 -5.42
N LYS A 75 16.72 -21.57 -4.43
CA LYS A 75 15.91 -22.40 -3.51
C LYS A 75 14.80 -23.18 -4.23
N GLN A 76 14.10 -22.56 -5.19
CA GLN A 76 13.07 -23.22 -5.99
C GLN A 76 13.62 -24.42 -6.79
N ALA A 77 14.82 -24.30 -7.37
CA ALA A 77 15.46 -25.40 -8.10
C ALA A 77 15.82 -26.61 -7.20
N GLY A 78 15.95 -26.41 -5.89
CA GLY A 78 16.24 -27.50 -4.94
C GLY A 78 15.03 -28.34 -4.51
N GLN A 79 13.80 -27.97 -4.89
CA GLN A 79 12.57 -28.56 -4.33
C GLN A 79 11.69 -29.34 -5.33
N GLU A 80 12.20 -29.72 -6.50
CA GLU A 80 11.41 -30.45 -7.51
C GLU A 80 10.87 -31.82 -7.03
N GLY A 81 11.47 -32.40 -5.97
CA GLY A 81 11.08 -33.71 -5.43
C GLY A 81 9.75 -33.78 -4.65
N GLN A 82 9.07 -32.67 -4.36
CA GLN A 82 7.86 -32.66 -3.50
C GLN A 82 6.60 -32.02 -4.15
N ARG A 83 6.57 -31.87 -5.48
CA ARG A 83 5.48 -31.18 -6.21
C ARG A 83 4.13 -31.95 -6.30
N ALA A 84 3.88 -32.92 -5.41
CA ALA A 84 2.82 -33.93 -5.51
C ALA A 84 1.42 -33.49 -4.99
N HIS A 85 1.33 -32.45 -4.16
CA HIS A 85 0.06 -32.00 -3.56
C HIS A 85 -0.41 -30.63 -4.09
N ARG A 86 -0.62 -30.52 -5.41
CA ARG A 86 -1.41 -29.42 -6.00
C ARG A 86 -2.77 -29.94 -6.46
N GLY A 87 -3.84 -29.24 -6.05
CA GLY A 87 -5.19 -29.54 -6.51
C GLY A 87 -5.39 -29.12 -7.96
N LEU A 88 -5.81 -30.04 -8.81
CA LEU A 88 -6.21 -29.79 -10.19
C LEU A 88 -7.62 -29.18 -10.24
N VAL A 89 -7.95 -28.48 -11.33
CA VAL A 89 -9.25 -27.83 -11.54
C VAL A 89 -9.81 -28.21 -12.91
N CYS A 90 -11.04 -28.73 -12.95
CA CYS A 90 -11.59 -29.30 -14.17
C CYS A 90 -12.00 -28.21 -15.19
N ALA A 91 -11.38 -28.23 -16.37
CA ALA A 91 -11.61 -27.28 -17.45
C ALA A 91 -13.05 -27.25 -18.00
N CYS A 92 -13.89 -28.24 -17.67
CA CYS A 92 -15.31 -28.30 -18.07
C CYS A 92 -16.29 -27.92 -16.95
N CYS A 93 -16.00 -28.24 -15.68
CA CYS A 93 -16.98 -28.11 -14.59
C CYS A 93 -16.45 -27.38 -13.33
N GLN A 94 -15.21 -26.88 -13.36
CA GLN A 94 -14.54 -26.14 -12.28
C GLN A 94 -14.43 -26.86 -10.92
N ARG A 95 -14.78 -28.16 -10.84
CA ARG A 95 -14.48 -29.01 -9.68
C ARG A 95 -12.97 -29.01 -9.43
N LYS A 96 -12.57 -28.71 -8.19
CA LYS A 96 -11.22 -28.94 -7.67
C LYS A 96 -11.08 -30.39 -7.18
N GLY A 97 -9.91 -31.00 -7.31
CA GLY A 97 -9.62 -32.35 -6.84
C GLY A 97 -8.13 -32.67 -6.87
N SER A 98 -7.73 -33.84 -6.38
CA SER A 98 -6.35 -34.33 -6.42
C SER A 98 -6.00 -34.93 -7.80
N PRO A 99 -4.74 -35.27 -8.08
CA PRO A 99 -4.36 -35.97 -9.31
C PRO A 99 -5.07 -37.32 -9.56
N VAL A 100 -5.63 -37.98 -8.53
CA VAL A 100 -6.43 -39.21 -8.70
C VAL A 100 -7.91 -38.96 -8.97
N ASP A 101 -8.40 -37.72 -8.80
CA ASP A 101 -9.77 -37.31 -9.14
C ASP A 101 -9.91 -36.87 -10.62
N PHE A 102 -8.85 -37.04 -11.41
CA PHE A 102 -8.69 -36.53 -12.77
C PHE A 102 -8.23 -37.60 -13.75
N LEU A 103 -8.54 -37.40 -15.04
CA LEU A 103 -7.96 -38.16 -16.13
C LEU A 103 -6.46 -37.89 -16.25
N SER A 104 -5.75 -38.76 -16.96
CA SER A 104 -4.32 -38.64 -17.28
C SER A 104 -3.93 -37.41 -18.11
N ASP A 105 -4.90 -36.56 -18.52
CA ASP A 105 -4.65 -35.26 -19.14
C ASP A 105 -4.48 -34.11 -18.13
N GLY A 106 -4.78 -34.34 -16.85
CA GLY A 106 -4.71 -33.35 -15.77
C GLY A 106 -5.75 -32.21 -15.88
N LEU A 107 -6.67 -32.27 -16.84
CA LEU A 107 -7.59 -31.18 -17.20
C LEU A 107 -9.07 -31.53 -16.97
N HIS A 108 -9.44 -32.81 -16.94
CA HIS A 108 -10.84 -33.22 -16.78
C HIS A 108 -11.02 -34.22 -15.63
N CYS A 109 -12.02 -33.98 -14.77
CA CYS A 109 -12.35 -34.87 -13.65
C CYS A 109 -13.23 -36.08 -14.03
N SER A 110 -13.46 -36.31 -15.33
CA SER A 110 -14.18 -37.47 -15.87
C SER A 110 -14.13 -37.46 -17.40
N GLU A 111 -14.31 -38.63 -18.02
CA GLU A 111 -14.44 -38.79 -19.47
C GLU A 111 -15.64 -38.00 -20.04
N ARG A 112 -16.73 -37.89 -19.27
CA ARG A 112 -17.89 -37.04 -19.60
C ARG A 112 -17.51 -35.56 -19.73
N CYS A 113 -16.66 -35.05 -18.84
CA CYS A 113 -16.15 -33.68 -18.91
C CYS A 113 -15.24 -33.46 -20.13
N LEU A 114 -14.44 -34.46 -20.52
CA LEU A 114 -13.61 -34.42 -21.73
C LEU A 114 -14.47 -34.37 -23.00
N GLN A 115 -15.47 -35.27 -23.11
CA GLN A 115 -16.41 -35.32 -24.24
C GLN A 115 -17.22 -34.02 -24.37
N GLN A 116 -17.72 -33.48 -23.26
CA GLN A 116 -18.52 -32.25 -23.26
C GLN A 116 -17.69 -31.00 -23.63
N ASN A 117 -16.40 -30.95 -23.25
CA ASN A 117 -15.47 -29.93 -23.74
C ASN A 117 -15.19 -30.09 -25.25
N HIS A 118 -15.06 -31.33 -25.74
CA HIS A 118 -14.89 -31.60 -27.18
C HIS A 118 -16.08 -31.12 -28.02
N GLU A 119 -17.32 -31.38 -27.58
CA GLU A 119 -18.53 -30.81 -28.22
C GLU A 119 -18.54 -29.27 -28.25
N LEU A 120 -18.16 -28.62 -27.14
CA LEU A 120 -18.13 -27.17 -27.04
C LEU A 120 -17.08 -26.55 -27.97
N LYS A 121 -15.95 -27.25 -28.22
CA LYS A 121 -14.95 -26.87 -29.22
C LYS A 121 -15.50 -27.02 -30.64
N LEU A 122 -16.11 -28.17 -30.97
CA LEU A 122 -16.71 -28.40 -32.31
C LEU A 122 -17.80 -27.36 -32.64
N LYS A 123 -18.68 -27.04 -31.68
CA LYS A 123 -19.71 -26.00 -31.84
C LYS A 123 -19.12 -24.60 -32.05
N LYS A 124 -17.94 -24.30 -31.48
CA LYS A 124 -17.18 -23.07 -31.74
C LYS A 124 -16.51 -23.03 -33.12
N GLU A 125 -16.01 -24.14 -33.64
CA GLU A 125 -15.42 -24.17 -34.98
C GLU A 125 -16.47 -24.04 -36.09
N VAL A 126 -17.61 -24.74 -35.99
CA VAL A 126 -18.73 -24.58 -36.94
C VAL A 126 -19.23 -23.13 -36.97
N SER A 127 -19.24 -22.45 -35.82
CA SER A 127 -19.61 -21.02 -35.71
C SER A 127 -18.65 -20.05 -36.41
N LYS A 128 -17.41 -20.46 -36.76
CA LYS A 128 -16.46 -19.64 -37.52
C LYS A 128 -16.59 -19.79 -39.04
N SER A 129 -17.12 -20.91 -39.52
CA SER A 129 -17.11 -21.26 -40.95
C SER A 129 -18.15 -20.52 -41.82
N ASN A 130 -19.20 -19.97 -41.21
CA ASN A 130 -20.33 -19.35 -41.93
C ASN A 130 -20.24 -17.80 -41.95
N GLY A 131 -19.05 -17.26 -42.19
CA GLY A 131 -18.67 -15.89 -41.80
C GLY A 131 -18.27 -14.90 -42.91
N GLU A 132 -18.55 -15.12 -44.20
CA GLU A 132 -18.08 -14.19 -45.26
C GLU A 132 -19.15 -13.66 -46.24
N VAL A 133 -19.40 -12.36 -46.08
CA VAL A 133 -19.96 -11.29 -46.95
C VAL A 133 -20.40 -11.63 -48.39
N VAL A 134 -21.62 -11.19 -48.73
CA VAL A 134 -21.96 -10.71 -50.09
C VAL A 134 -22.59 -9.31 -50.00
N SER A 135 -22.03 -8.34 -50.74
CA SER A 135 -22.56 -6.97 -50.82
C SER A 135 -23.45 -6.77 -52.06
N ARG A 136 -24.63 -6.14 -51.90
CA ARG A 136 -25.40 -5.53 -53.00
C ARG A 136 -25.94 -4.14 -52.59
N LYS A 137 -26.15 -3.26 -53.58
CA LYS A 137 -26.44 -1.82 -53.40
C LYS A 137 -27.85 -1.45 -53.88
N LYS A 138 -28.47 -0.47 -53.18
CA LYS A 138 -29.49 0.48 -53.69
C LYS A 138 -30.87 -0.15 -54.05
N PRO A 139 -31.95 0.67 -54.25
CA PRO A 139 -32.00 2.14 -54.38
C PRO A 139 -32.72 2.88 -53.24
N LEU A 140 -32.82 4.21 -53.39
CA LEU A 140 -33.69 5.09 -52.61
C LEU A 140 -35.09 5.12 -53.24
N GLN A 141 -36.09 5.49 -52.46
CA GLN A 141 -37.25 6.24 -52.96
C GLN A 141 -37.70 7.26 -51.91
N GLN A 142 -38.35 8.33 -52.36
CA GLN A 142 -38.91 9.41 -51.54
C GLN A 142 -40.44 9.30 -51.58
N ASP A 143 -41.10 9.74 -50.51
CA ASP A 143 -42.31 10.57 -50.46
C ASP A 143 -42.50 10.99 -48.97
N LYS A 144 -42.92 12.21 -48.59
CA LYS A 144 -44.15 12.98 -48.87
C LYS A 144 -45.42 12.31 -48.30
N GLU A 145 -46.42 12.98 -47.71
CA GLU A 145 -46.70 14.37 -47.23
C GLU A 145 -48.02 14.27 -46.41
N SER A 146 -48.53 15.20 -45.57
CA SER A 146 -48.17 16.54 -45.03
C SER A 146 -49.11 16.86 -43.83
N VAL A 147 -49.12 18.12 -43.31
CA VAL A 147 -50.14 18.69 -42.35
C VAL A 147 -49.98 18.18 -40.88
N ALA A 148 -49.67 19.01 -39.86
CA ALA A 148 -50.42 20.11 -39.20
C ALA A 148 -51.60 19.59 -38.33
N ASP A 149 -52.02 20.23 -37.22
CA ASP A 149 -52.03 21.68 -36.92
C ASP A 149 -51.72 22.03 -35.44
N LYS A 150 -51.07 23.20 -35.26
CA LYS A 150 -51.32 24.31 -34.30
C LYS A 150 -51.43 24.07 -32.75
N MET A 151 -50.74 24.85 -31.88
CA MET A 151 -50.71 26.32 -31.65
C MET A 151 -51.93 26.76 -30.81
N ASP A 152 -51.76 27.32 -29.61
CA ASP A 152 -51.53 28.77 -29.35
C ASP A 152 -50.44 28.98 -28.24
N THR A 153 -49.46 29.88 -28.20
CA THR A 153 -49.17 31.31 -28.58
C THR A 153 -49.67 32.45 -27.68
N THR A 154 -48.71 33.29 -27.24
CA THR A 154 -48.73 34.74 -26.92
C THR A 154 -47.32 35.07 -26.40
N GLU A 155 -46.48 35.97 -26.93
CA GLU A 155 -46.61 37.26 -27.65
C GLU A 155 -47.16 38.42 -26.78
N VAL A 156 -46.61 39.65 -26.75
CA VAL A 156 -45.44 40.27 -27.44
C VAL A 156 -44.93 41.54 -26.68
N PRO A 157 -43.68 42.04 -26.85
CA PRO A 157 -43.10 43.27 -26.22
C PRO A 157 -42.93 44.47 -27.18
N PRO A 158 -42.64 45.72 -26.69
CA PRO A 158 -41.35 46.39 -26.98
C PRO A 158 -40.86 47.48 -25.95
N GLU A 159 -39.77 48.21 -26.29
CA GLU A 159 -39.32 49.58 -25.85
C GLU A 159 -38.91 49.82 -24.37
N GLY A 160 -37.96 50.70 -23.98
CA GLY A 160 -36.93 51.61 -24.59
C GLY A 160 -36.09 52.22 -23.41
N ASP A 161 -34.85 52.71 -23.46
CA ASP A 161 -34.04 53.48 -24.45
C ASP A 161 -32.51 53.20 -24.31
N ASP A 162 -31.70 53.84 -25.17
CA ASP A 162 -30.23 53.96 -25.16
C ASP A 162 -29.66 54.70 -23.91
N ASP A 163 -28.35 54.72 -23.62
CA ASP A 163 -27.34 55.56 -24.30
C ASP A 163 -25.94 54.88 -24.50
N ASP A 164 -25.17 55.39 -25.46
CA ASP A 164 -23.88 54.87 -25.95
C ASP A 164 -22.64 55.42 -25.22
N TYR A 165 -21.49 54.72 -25.34
CA TYR A 165 -20.16 55.33 -25.56
C TYR A 165 -19.13 54.25 -25.98
N GLU A 166 -18.72 54.25 -27.25
CA GLU A 166 -17.67 53.36 -27.78
C GLU A 166 -16.23 53.72 -27.34
N GLU A 167 -15.34 52.72 -27.36
CA GLU A 167 -14.10 52.85 -28.15
C GLU A 167 -13.75 51.52 -28.87
N LYS A 168 -13.14 51.61 -30.06
CA LYS A 168 -12.80 50.47 -30.94
C LYS A 168 -11.30 50.12 -30.94
N ASP A 169 -11.05 48.87 -31.36
CA ASP A 169 -9.96 48.39 -32.26
C ASP A 169 -9.05 47.31 -31.65
N SER A 170 -8.50 46.31 -32.37
CA SER A 170 -8.66 45.90 -33.78
C SER A 170 -8.93 44.40 -33.92
N ARG A 171 -9.54 43.98 -35.04
CA ARG A 171 -9.79 42.55 -35.35
C ARG A 171 -8.65 41.93 -36.16
N LYS A 172 -8.16 40.75 -35.74
CA LYS A 172 -7.67 39.74 -36.69
C LYS A 172 -7.88 38.31 -36.18
N ALA A 173 -8.63 37.50 -36.93
CA ALA A 173 -9.07 36.17 -36.51
C ALA A 173 -8.31 35.05 -37.22
N THR A 174 -7.89 34.02 -36.48
CA THR A 174 -7.37 32.76 -37.02
C THR A 174 -8.09 31.56 -36.40
N ARG A 175 -9.15 31.12 -37.11
CA ARG A 175 -9.85 29.82 -37.07
C ARG A 175 -9.44 28.86 -35.95
N GLY A 176 -10.29 28.72 -34.93
CA GLY A 176 -10.07 27.77 -33.84
C GLY A 176 -10.12 26.31 -34.30
N ALA A 177 -9.17 25.50 -33.81
CA ALA A 177 -9.25 24.04 -33.87
C ALA A 177 -10.03 23.50 -32.65
N PRO A 178 -10.86 22.45 -32.79
CA PRO A 178 -11.57 21.87 -31.65
C PRO A 178 -10.56 21.31 -30.64
N ARG A 179 -10.68 21.71 -29.37
CA ARG A 179 -9.85 21.21 -28.27
C ARG A 179 -10.20 19.75 -27.95
N GLY A 180 -9.67 18.84 -28.75
CA GLY A 180 -9.79 17.39 -28.54
C GLY A 180 -9.33 17.03 -27.12
N ARG A 181 -10.24 16.43 -26.35
CA ARG A 181 -10.04 15.99 -24.96
C ARG A 181 -8.76 15.14 -24.88
N ARG A 182 -7.67 15.69 -24.33
CA ARG A 182 -6.37 15.00 -24.19
C ARG A 182 -6.52 13.78 -23.26
N LYS A 183 -6.92 12.63 -23.82
CA LYS A 183 -6.83 11.32 -23.15
C LYS A 183 -5.38 11.15 -22.69
N ARG A 184 -5.18 10.84 -21.41
CA ARG A 184 -3.86 10.88 -20.77
C ARG A 184 -2.83 10.03 -21.55
N ARG A 185 -1.88 10.69 -22.21
CA ARG A 185 -0.74 10.01 -22.88
C ARG A 185 0.37 9.60 -21.89
N GLY A 186 0.39 10.19 -20.69
CA GLY A 186 1.41 9.94 -19.67
C GLY A 186 1.32 8.54 -19.05
N ASP A 187 0.14 8.12 -18.62
CA ASP A 187 -0.10 6.87 -17.88
C ASP A 187 0.39 5.65 -18.71
N ALA A 188 0.03 5.60 -19.99
CA ALA A 188 0.50 4.56 -20.92
C ALA A 188 1.98 4.70 -21.33
N ALA A 189 2.64 5.82 -21.05
CA ALA A 189 4.09 5.98 -21.21
C ALA A 189 4.86 5.50 -19.97
N LEU A 190 4.32 5.69 -18.75
CA LEU A 190 4.88 5.14 -17.51
C LEU A 190 4.96 3.62 -17.58
N LEU A 191 3.89 2.94 -18.03
CA LEU A 191 3.88 1.48 -18.16
C LEU A 191 4.91 0.95 -19.19
N ARG A 192 5.33 1.78 -20.16
CA ARG A 192 6.37 1.44 -21.15
C ARG A 192 7.79 1.85 -20.72
N HIS A 193 7.96 2.45 -19.54
CA HIS A 193 9.29 2.76 -19.02
C HIS A 193 10.02 1.46 -18.65
N THR A 194 11.28 1.34 -19.06
CA THR A 194 12.05 0.10 -18.91
C THR A 194 13.06 0.21 -17.76
N ILE A 195 12.90 -0.67 -16.78
CA ILE A 195 13.70 -0.78 -15.57
C ILE A 195 14.83 -1.79 -15.83
N PRO A 196 16.12 -1.46 -15.60
CA PRO A 196 17.22 -2.41 -15.68
C PRO A 196 17.08 -3.51 -14.62
N TYR A 197 17.31 -4.78 -14.99
CA TYR A 197 17.18 -5.91 -14.08
C TYR A 197 18.16 -7.02 -14.45
N GLY A 198 18.80 -7.67 -13.47
CA GLY A 198 19.70 -8.81 -13.74
C GLY A 198 20.93 -8.46 -14.61
N GLY A 199 21.48 -7.25 -14.46
CA GLY A 199 22.68 -6.79 -15.17
C GLY A 199 22.42 -6.15 -16.54
N LYS A 200 23.49 -5.67 -17.18
CA LYS A 200 23.49 -4.74 -18.34
C LYS A 200 22.81 -5.23 -19.65
N LYS A 201 22.12 -6.38 -19.66
CA LYS A 201 21.49 -6.98 -20.84
C LYS A 201 20.01 -7.38 -20.65
N LYS A 202 19.47 -7.30 -19.43
CA LYS A 202 18.07 -7.63 -19.13
C LYS A 202 17.35 -6.39 -18.61
N SER A 203 16.07 -6.25 -18.97
CA SER A 203 15.32 -5.02 -18.77
C SER A 203 13.82 -5.31 -18.79
N TRP A 204 13.06 -4.78 -17.83
CA TRP A 204 11.66 -5.12 -17.59
C TRP A 204 10.76 -3.89 -17.71
N CYS A 205 9.53 -4.04 -18.21
CA CYS A 205 8.52 -2.99 -18.13
C CYS A 205 7.11 -3.57 -17.95
N TRP A 206 6.23 -2.78 -17.34
CA TRP A 206 4.83 -3.14 -17.10
C TRP A 206 4.09 -3.51 -18.40
N ALA A 207 4.29 -2.77 -19.49
CA ALA A 207 3.56 -2.98 -20.74
C ALA A 207 3.82 -4.37 -21.34
N SER A 208 5.09 -4.75 -21.50
CA SER A 208 5.46 -6.08 -21.99
C SER A 208 5.08 -7.18 -21.00
N TYR A 209 5.09 -6.90 -19.69
CA TYR A 209 4.70 -7.88 -18.68
C TYR A 209 3.19 -8.18 -18.71
N LEU A 210 2.35 -7.14 -18.77
CA LEU A 210 0.90 -7.26 -18.91
C LEU A 210 0.50 -7.94 -20.24
N GLU A 211 1.21 -7.64 -21.33
CA GLU A 211 0.99 -8.28 -22.64
C GLU A 211 1.36 -9.78 -22.62
N LYS A 212 2.53 -10.14 -22.05
CA LYS A 212 2.99 -11.54 -21.91
C LYS A 212 2.00 -12.38 -21.11
N ASP A 213 1.63 -11.90 -19.91
CA ASP A 213 0.80 -12.65 -18.97
C ASP A 213 -0.71 -12.47 -19.26
N LYS A 214 -1.07 -11.67 -20.29
CA LYS A 214 -2.45 -11.30 -20.68
C LYS A 214 -3.26 -10.69 -19.52
N ALA A 215 -2.56 -10.04 -18.61
CA ALA A 215 -3.09 -9.49 -17.36
C ALA A 215 -3.52 -8.02 -17.52
N ILE A 216 -4.28 -7.52 -16.55
CA ILE A 216 -4.69 -6.11 -16.46
C ILE A 216 -4.07 -5.44 -15.24
N ALA A 217 -3.59 -4.21 -15.39
CA ALA A 217 -3.24 -3.38 -14.25
C ALA A 217 -4.51 -2.90 -13.53
N ALA A 218 -4.48 -2.85 -12.20
CA ALA A 218 -5.54 -2.26 -11.39
C ALA A 218 -5.78 -0.79 -11.83
N PRO A 219 -7.00 -0.42 -12.29
CA PRO A 219 -7.26 0.92 -12.78
C PRO A 219 -7.00 1.99 -11.71
N THR A 220 -6.31 3.08 -12.05
CA THR A 220 -5.91 4.15 -11.09
C THR A 220 -7.09 4.79 -10.34
N LYS A 221 -8.33 4.60 -10.81
CA LYS A 221 -9.57 5.05 -10.18
C LYS A 221 -10.04 4.22 -8.98
N LEU A 222 -9.38 3.09 -8.69
CA LEU A 222 -9.64 2.24 -7.53
C LEU A 222 -8.85 2.70 -6.29
N PHE A 223 -7.76 3.43 -6.52
CA PHE A 223 -6.86 3.94 -5.51
C PHE A 223 -7.33 5.33 -5.00
N LYS A 224 -7.06 5.59 -3.73
CA LYS A 224 -7.24 6.89 -3.07
C LYS A 224 -6.17 7.89 -3.53
N GLU A 225 -6.34 9.15 -3.17
CA GLU A 225 -5.42 10.23 -3.58
C GLU A 225 -3.99 10.02 -3.04
N HIS A 226 -3.84 9.60 -1.78
CA HIS A 226 -2.54 9.34 -1.16
C HIS A 226 -1.80 8.14 -1.75
N GLN A 227 -2.53 7.15 -2.28
CA GLN A 227 -2.00 5.98 -2.98
C GLN A 227 -1.63 6.25 -4.45
N ALA A 228 -2.24 7.28 -5.04
CA ALA A 228 -2.16 7.56 -6.46
C ALA A 228 -0.79 8.12 -6.89
N LEU A 229 -0.66 8.43 -8.19
CA LEU A 229 0.54 9.05 -8.74
C LEU A 229 0.70 10.48 -8.19
N PRO A 230 1.73 10.79 -7.38
CA PRO A 230 1.83 12.10 -6.73
C PRO A 230 2.08 13.22 -7.75
N GLN A 231 1.51 14.40 -7.45
CA GLN A 231 1.65 15.60 -8.30
C GLN A 231 2.91 16.40 -7.93
N SER A 232 3.24 16.45 -6.64
CA SER A 232 4.45 17.03 -6.07
C SER A 232 5.68 16.13 -6.26
N LYS A 233 6.87 16.70 -6.04
CA LYS A 233 8.09 15.92 -5.77
C LYS A 233 8.28 15.82 -4.26
N ASN A 234 8.83 14.71 -3.79
CA ASN A 234 9.33 14.61 -2.43
C ASN A 234 10.42 15.69 -2.20
N GLY A 235 10.23 16.51 -1.16
CA GLY A 235 11.13 17.61 -0.81
C GLY A 235 11.95 17.37 0.47
N PHE A 236 11.71 16.25 1.16
CA PHE A 236 12.48 15.86 2.34
C PHE A 236 13.93 15.52 1.96
N ARG A 237 14.83 15.62 2.94
CA ARG A 237 16.27 15.34 2.79
C ARG A 237 16.79 14.63 4.03
N VAL A 238 17.79 13.77 3.84
CA VAL A 238 18.49 13.11 4.94
C VAL A 238 19.03 14.14 5.94
N GLY A 239 18.85 13.88 7.24
CA GLY A 239 19.21 14.79 8.33
C GLY A 239 18.17 15.88 8.65
N MET A 240 17.04 15.96 7.94
CA MET A 240 15.90 16.77 8.39
C MET A 240 15.22 16.14 9.60
N LYS A 241 14.86 16.96 10.59
CA LYS A 241 14.10 16.54 11.79
C LYS A 241 12.63 16.94 11.72
N LEU A 242 11.77 16.10 12.28
CA LEU A 242 10.31 16.25 12.30
C LEU A 242 9.71 15.56 13.53
N GLU A 243 8.40 15.73 13.71
CA GLU A 243 7.58 15.01 14.69
C GLU A 243 6.76 13.94 13.95
N GLY A 244 6.49 12.80 14.56
CA GLY A 244 5.63 11.79 13.94
C GLY A 244 5.21 10.69 14.90
N VAL A 245 4.13 9.99 14.56
CA VAL A 245 3.56 8.90 15.35
C VAL A 245 4.46 7.66 15.30
N ASP A 246 4.61 6.95 16.42
CA ASP A 246 5.20 5.60 16.43
C ASP A 246 4.22 4.59 15.82
N PRO A 247 4.57 3.88 14.72
CA PRO A 247 3.68 2.89 14.10
C PRO A 247 3.29 1.71 15.02
N GLU A 248 4.10 1.40 16.04
CA GLU A 248 3.80 0.34 17.02
C GLU A 248 3.07 0.84 18.27
N HIS A 249 3.09 2.16 18.53
CA HIS A 249 2.40 2.82 19.64
C HIS A 249 1.66 4.08 19.15
N PRO A 250 0.49 3.95 18.48
CA PRO A 250 -0.09 5.05 17.70
C PRO A 250 -0.60 6.26 18.51
N SER A 251 -0.57 6.20 19.83
CA SER A 251 -0.76 7.33 20.77
C SER A 251 0.48 8.24 20.91
N MET A 252 1.68 7.71 20.64
CA MET A 252 2.95 8.38 20.92
C MET A 252 3.47 9.19 19.73
N TYR A 253 3.64 10.50 19.94
CA TYR A 253 4.37 11.37 19.01
C TYR A 253 5.84 11.47 19.43
N CYS A 254 6.76 11.20 18.51
CA CYS A 254 8.20 11.08 18.76
C CYS A 254 9.05 12.06 17.94
N VAL A 255 10.27 12.33 18.42
CA VAL A 255 11.29 13.10 17.70
C VAL A 255 11.99 12.21 16.67
N LEU A 256 11.82 12.53 15.38
CA LEU A 256 12.29 11.71 14.27
C LEU A 256 13.28 12.46 13.36
N THR A 257 14.23 11.70 12.79
CA THR A 257 15.12 12.16 11.71
C THR A 257 14.84 11.40 10.41
N VAL A 258 14.84 12.10 9.28
CA VAL A 258 14.89 11.47 7.95
C VAL A 258 16.27 10.82 7.76
N ALA A 259 16.33 9.49 7.87
CA ALA A 259 17.54 8.71 7.66
C ALA A 259 17.80 8.44 6.17
N GLU A 260 16.73 8.27 5.37
CA GLU A 260 16.82 7.94 3.95
C GLU A 260 15.67 8.55 3.14
N VAL A 261 15.89 8.75 1.83
CA VAL A 261 14.88 9.28 0.90
C VAL A 261 14.94 8.47 -0.40
N LEU A 262 13.88 7.72 -0.69
CA LEU A 262 13.81 6.81 -1.85
C LEU A 262 12.53 7.09 -2.66
N GLY A 263 12.68 7.83 -3.76
CA GLY A 263 11.55 8.31 -4.55
C GLY A 263 10.58 9.17 -3.75
N HIS A 264 9.33 8.72 -3.59
CA HIS A 264 8.31 9.40 -2.78
C HIS A 264 8.20 8.86 -1.34
N ARG A 265 9.10 7.96 -0.93
CA ARG A 265 9.16 7.41 0.44
C ARG A 265 10.38 7.94 1.19
N ILE A 266 10.26 7.99 2.51
CA ILE A 266 11.30 8.40 3.44
C ILE A 266 11.41 7.37 4.56
N ARG A 267 12.64 7.09 4.99
CA ARG A 267 12.91 6.30 6.19
C ARG A 267 13.11 7.24 7.36
N LEU A 268 12.40 6.97 8.45
CA LEU A 268 12.40 7.76 9.68
C LEU A 268 13.06 6.96 10.79
N HIS A 269 13.97 7.64 11.50
CA HIS A 269 14.74 7.13 12.62
C HIS A 269 14.31 7.80 13.91
N PHE A 270 14.09 7.02 14.97
CA PHE A 270 13.81 7.53 16.32
C PHE A 270 15.10 8.02 16.96
N ASP A 271 15.21 9.32 17.22
CA ASP A 271 16.48 9.93 17.66
C ASP A 271 17.01 9.28 18.96
N LYS A 272 18.25 8.76 18.88
CA LYS A 272 18.98 8.06 19.97
C LYS A 272 18.47 6.66 20.32
N TYR A 273 17.53 6.12 19.56
CA TYR A 273 17.22 4.69 19.54
C TYR A 273 18.12 3.98 18.51
N ALA A 274 17.95 2.67 18.34
CA ALA A 274 18.69 1.88 17.37
C ALA A 274 17.94 1.75 16.04
N ASP A 275 18.66 1.62 14.93
CA ASP A 275 18.12 1.56 13.56
C ASP A 275 17.15 0.37 13.31
N CYS A 276 17.09 -0.60 14.23
CA CYS A 276 16.06 -1.67 14.24
C CYS A 276 14.63 -1.17 14.52
N TYR A 277 14.47 0.10 14.90
CA TYR A 277 13.17 0.78 15.03
C TYR A 277 12.87 1.73 13.84
N ASP A 278 13.75 1.84 12.84
CA ASP A 278 13.51 2.68 11.67
C ASP A 278 12.32 2.17 10.84
N PHE A 279 11.47 3.09 10.39
CA PHE A 279 10.27 2.78 9.60
C PHE A 279 10.16 3.63 8.33
N TRP A 280 9.41 3.14 7.34
CA TRP A 280 9.21 3.83 6.06
C TRP A 280 7.81 4.41 5.94
N VAL A 281 7.70 5.65 5.47
CA VAL A 281 6.42 6.29 5.11
C VAL A 281 6.50 6.98 3.75
N ASN A 282 5.36 7.23 3.11
CA ASN A 282 5.29 8.16 1.99
C ASN A 282 5.46 9.61 2.47
N SER A 283 6.01 10.50 1.64
CA SER A 283 6.24 11.91 2.01
C SER A 283 4.96 12.74 2.21
N ASN A 284 3.79 12.18 1.89
CA ASN A 284 2.45 12.73 2.16
C ASN A 284 1.72 12.01 3.30
N SER A 285 2.44 11.34 4.21
CA SER A 285 1.82 10.62 5.34
C SER A 285 1.03 11.55 6.26
N ALA A 286 -0.12 11.08 6.75
CA ALA A 286 -0.96 11.76 7.73
C ALA A 286 -0.37 11.73 9.16
N ASP A 287 0.65 10.88 9.36
CA ASP A 287 1.23 10.51 10.66
C ASP A 287 2.57 11.23 10.94
N ILE A 288 2.92 12.23 10.11
CA ILE A 288 4.11 13.07 10.26
C ILE A 288 3.74 14.55 10.30
N HIS A 289 4.45 15.29 11.13
CA HIS A 289 4.16 16.67 11.48
C HIS A 289 5.44 17.53 11.56
N PRO A 290 5.37 18.83 11.26
CA PRO A 290 6.54 19.70 11.35
C PRO A 290 6.92 19.99 12.80
N VAL A 291 8.21 20.25 13.03
CA VAL A 291 8.76 20.75 14.29
C VAL A 291 7.89 21.88 14.91
N GLY A 292 7.53 21.67 16.18
CA GLY A 292 6.63 22.52 16.96
C GLY A 292 5.15 22.32 16.62
N TRP A 293 4.73 21.11 16.24
CA TRP A 293 3.31 20.79 16.02
C TRP A 293 2.65 20.31 17.31
N CYS A 294 3.29 19.41 18.07
CA CYS A 294 2.81 18.90 19.36
C CYS A 294 2.57 20.06 20.33
N GLU A 295 3.57 20.93 20.51
CA GLU A 295 3.50 22.16 21.32
C GLU A 295 2.34 23.09 20.90
N LYS A 296 2.11 23.24 19.58
CA LYS A 296 1.03 24.08 19.03
C LYS A 296 -0.37 23.47 19.27
N THR A 297 -0.46 22.16 19.38
CA THR A 297 -1.74 21.41 19.38
C THR A 297 -2.13 20.83 20.74
N GLY A 298 -1.17 20.73 21.68
CA GLY A 298 -1.38 20.21 23.03
C GLY A 298 -1.01 18.74 23.22
N HIS A 299 -0.56 18.04 22.18
CA HIS A 299 -0.12 16.65 22.28
C HIS A 299 1.24 16.52 22.98
N LYS A 300 1.47 15.38 23.65
CA LYS A 300 2.78 15.08 24.25
C LYS A 300 3.76 14.65 23.16
N LEU A 301 4.89 15.35 23.07
CA LEU A 301 6.06 14.93 22.32
C LEU A 301 7.00 14.11 23.24
N HIS A 302 7.34 12.90 22.83
CA HIS A 302 8.33 12.06 23.51
C HIS A 302 9.74 12.45 23.06
N PRO A 303 10.64 12.80 24.00
CA PRO A 303 11.99 13.27 23.69
C PRO A 303 12.92 12.11 23.24
N PRO A 304 14.07 12.42 22.62
CA PRO A 304 15.10 11.45 22.27
C PRO A 304 15.61 10.65 23.48
N LYS A 305 15.98 9.37 23.26
CA LYS A 305 16.41 8.45 24.32
C LYS A 305 17.49 9.09 25.23
N GLY A 306 17.20 9.15 26.53
CA GLY A 306 18.10 9.69 27.56
C GLY A 306 17.99 11.19 27.84
N MET A 307 17.05 11.91 27.22
CA MET A 307 16.68 13.29 27.57
C MET A 307 15.31 13.30 28.27
N LYS A 308 15.10 14.19 29.25
CA LYS A 308 13.79 14.32 29.90
C LYS A 308 12.85 15.29 29.18
N ASP A 309 11.56 15.14 29.44
CA ASP A 309 10.49 16.02 28.90
C ASP A 309 10.76 17.50 29.22
N GLU A 310 11.26 17.82 30.42
CA GLU A 310 11.54 19.20 30.86
C GLU A 310 12.87 19.75 30.31
N GLU A 311 13.74 18.88 29.79
CA GLU A 311 15.06 19.23 29.24
C GLU A 311 14.99 19.44 27.71
N PHE A 312 14.01 18.82 27.05
CA PHE A 312 13.84 18.93 25.60
C PHE A 312 13.27 20.28 25.18
N SER A 313 13.92 20.93 24.21
CA SER A 313 13.37 22.08 23.51
C SER A 313 13.90 22.13 22.09
N TRP A 314 13.00 22.23 21.10
CA TRP A 314 13.36 22.18 19.68
C TRP A 314 14.46 23.17 19.26
N PRO A 315 14.47 24.46 19.65
CA PRO A 315 15.53 25.38 19.29
C PRO A 315 16.91 24.94 19.82
N SER A 316 16.96 24.42 21.05
CA SER A 316 18.18 23.90 21.68
C SER A 316 18.63 22.61 21.02
N TYR A 317 17.69 21.70 20.73
CA TYR A 317 17.98 20.39 20.16
C TYR A 317 18.45 20.47 18.69
N ILE A 318 17.84 21.35 17.87
CA ILE A 318 18.32 21.64 16.51
C ILE A 318 19.74 22.21 16.54
N LYS A 319 20.04 23.13 17.46
CA LYS A 319 21.38 23.71 17.64
C LYS A 319 22.41 22.68 18.12
N LEU A 320 22.04 21.80 19.04
CA LEU A 320 22.89 20.72 19.57
C LEU A 320 23.22 19.67 18.51
N SER A 321 22.20 19.22 17.76
CA SER A 321 22.33 18.21 16.71
C SER A 321 22.93 18.75 15.40
N LYS A 322 23.03 20.08 15.24
CA LYS A 322 23.47 20.78 14.01
C LYS A 322 22.61 20.43 12.78
N ALA A 323 21.37 19.99 13.01
CA ALA A 323 20.42 19.56 11.99
C ALA A 323 19.56 20.74 11.48
N GLN A 324 18.58 20.43 10.62
CA GLN A 324 17.55 21.37 10.20
C GLN A 324 16.16 20.75 10.42
N ALA A 325 15.18 21.57 10.79
CA ALA A 325 13.79 21.14 10.81
C ALA A 325 13.28 20.96 9.37
N ALA A 326 12.46 19.94 9.12
CA ALA A 326 11.74 19.78 7.86
C ALA A 326 10.82 21.00 7.62
N PRO A 327 10.92 21.68 6.44
CA PRO A 327 10.09 22.85 6.16
C PRO A 327 8.59 22.54 6.23
N LYS A 328 7.80 23.43 6.88
CA LYS A 328 6.36 23.23 7.10
C LYS A 328 5.55 22.97 5.81
N ALA A 329 6.01 23.51 4.68
CA ALA A 329 5.41 23.31 3.35
C ALA A 329 5.62 21.90 2.73
N LEU A 330 6.32 20.98 3.41
CA LEU A 330 6.45 19.58 2.98
C LEU A 330 5.34 18.67 3.52
N PHE A 331 4.54 19.15 4.47
CA PHE A 331 3.51 18.37 5.16
C PHE A 331 2.13 18.75 4.59
N GLU A 332 1.35 17.76 4.16
CA GLU A 332 -0.01 18.01 3.61
C GLU A 332 -1.04 18.28 4.73
N ASN A 333 -0.74 17.86 5.96
CA ASN A 333 -1.54 17.95 7.21
C ASN A 333 -1.59 19.38 7.81
N GLN A 334 -1.84 20.40 6.97
CA GLN A 334 -1.72 21.82 7.35
C GLN A 334 -3.06 22.57 7.49
N ASN A 335 -4.16 22.10 6.88
CA ASN A 335 -5.35 22.95 6.66
C ASN A 335 -6.70 22.20 6.55
N THR A 336 -6.92 21.10 7.29
CA THR A 336 -8.21 20.38 7.30
C THR A 336 -8.85 20.34 8.68
N THR A 337 -9.26 21.52 9.17
CA THR A 337 -10.15 21.69 10.33
C THR A 337 -11.60 21.24 10.05
N VAL A 338 -11.76 20.06 9.47
CA VAL A 338 -13.04 19.36 9.28
C VAL A 338 -13.40 18.71 10.61
N THR A 339 -14.08 19.47 11.48
CA THR A 339 -14.62 18.93 12.74
C THR A 339 -15.40 17.64 12.45
N PRO A 340 -14.97 16.46 12.93
CA PRO A 340 -15.55 15.21 12.46
C PRO A 340 -17.01 15.06 12.91
N LEU A 341 -17.74 14.25 12.15
CA LEU A 341 -19.21 14.30 11.95
C LEU A 341 -20.07 13.87 13.16
N GLY A 342 -19.46 13.77 14.35
CA GLY A 342 -20.12 13.56 15.63
C GLY A 342 -19.20 13.01 16.72
N PHE A 343 -18.04 12.45 16.36
CA PHE A 343 -17.01 11.96 17.28
C PHE A 343 -16.36 13.08 18.09
N ARG A 344 -16.01 12.81 19.34
CA ARG A 344 -15.27 13.68 20.29
C ARG A 344 -14.40 12.81 21.19
N ILE A 345 -13.30 13.36 21.71
CA ILE A 345 -12.48 12.70 22.74
C ILE A 345 -13.38 12.33 23.94
N GLY A 346 -13.16 11.14 24.51
CA GLY A 346 -13.97 10.55 25.58
C GLY A 346 -15.28 9.89 25.14
N MET A 347 -15.58 9.85 23.83
CA MET A 347 -16.72 9.07 23.34
C MET A 347 -16.37 7.58 23.22
N LYS A 348 -17.27 6.71 23.71
CA LYS A 348 -17.11 5.25 23.64
C LYS A 348 -17.81 4.62 22.44
N LEU A 349 -17.23 3.55 21.91
CA LEU A 349 -17.68 2.82 20.71
C LEU A 349 -17.28 1.34 20.79
N GLU A 350 -17.71 0.56 19.80
CA GLU A 350 -17.26 -0.83 19.60
C GLU A 350 -16.25 -0.86 18.44
N ALA A 351 -15.10 -1.50 18.60
CA ALA A 351 -14.04 -1.53 17.59
C ALA A 351 -13.46 -2.92 17.37
N ILE A 352 -13.07 -3.23 16.14
CA ILE A 352 -12.37 -4.47 15.78
C ILE A 352 -10.87 -4.31 16.10
N ASP A 353 -10.30 -5.23 16.87
CA ASP A 353 -8.84 -5.28 17.06
C ASP A 353 -8.15 -5.63 15.74
N LYS A 354 -7.31 -4.72 15.22
CA LYS A 354 -6.57 -4.93 13.98
C LYS A 354 -5.48 -6.01 14.11
N LYS A 355 -4.92 -6.21 15.30
CA LYS A 355 -3.96 -7.28 15.61
C LYS A 355 -4.67 -8.64 15.72
N ASN A 356 -5.92 -8.67 16.21
CA ASN A 356 -6.75 -9.88 16.31
C ASN A 356 -8.19 -9.68 15.78
N PRO A 357 -8.43 -9.67 14.45
CA PRO A 357 -9.74 -9.29 13.85
C PRO A 357 -10.95 -10.19 14.16
N SER A 358 -10.79 -11.21 15.02
CA SER A 358 -11.89 -11.99 15.58
C SER A 358 -12.57 -11.30 16.78
N PHE A 359 -11.91 -10.34 17.42
CA PHE A 359 -12.45 -9.61 18.57
C PHE A 359 -13.03 -8.26 18.15
N ILE A 360 -14.24 -7.99 18.63
CA ILE A 360 -14.84 -6.65 18.67
C ILE A 360 -14.87 -6.26 20.15
N CYS A 361 -14.24 -5.15 20.50
CA CYS A 361 -13.96 -4.74 21.87
C CYS A 361 -14.63 -3.41 22.23
N VAL A 362 -14.81 -3.20 23.54
CA VAL A 362 -15.13 -1.88 24.12
C VAL A 362 -13.93 -0.94 23.91
N ALA A 363 -14.19 0.25 23.35
CA ALA A 363 -13.17 1.20 22.96
C ALA A 363 -13.59 2.66 23.19
N THR A 364 -12.62 3.57 23.24
CA THR A 364 -12.78 5.01 23.47
C THR A 364 -12.03 5.81 22.41
N VAL A 365 -12.58 6.96 22.00
CA VAL A 365 -11.84 7.97 21.22
C VAL A 365 -10.92 8.74 22.16
N THR A 366 -9.61 8.55 22.04
CA THR A 366 -8.58 9.17 22.90
C THR A 366 -7.99 10.45 22.33
N ASP A 367 -7.79 10.52 21.01
CA ASP A 367 -7.16 11.66 20.34
C ASP A 367 -7.82 11.99 18.97
N MET A 368 -7.61 13.20 18.43
CA MET A 368 -8.29 13.72 17.24
C MET A 368 -7.41 14.69 16.42
N VAL A 369 -7.03 14.29 15.20
CA VAL A 369 -6.15 15.06 14.29
C VAL A 369 -6.78 15.19 12.91
N ASP A 370 -6.95 16.43 12.45
CA ASP A 370 -7.67 16.82 11.23
C ASP A 370 -9.06 16.14 11.14
N SER A 371 -9.23 15.17 10.24
CA SER A 371 -10.47 14.39 10.06
C SER A 371 -10.40 12.98 10.65
N ARG A 372 -9.27 12.60 11.26
CA ARG A 372 -9.03 11.30 11.90
C ARG A 372 -9.19 11.38 13.41
N PHE A 373 -9.34 10.22 14.03
CA PHE A 373 -9.32 10.05 15.48
C PHE A 373 -8.63 8.73 15.86
N LEU A 374 -8.02 8.74 17.03
CA LEU A 374 -7.38 7.58 17.65
C LEU A 374 -8.45 6.76 18.38
N VAL A 375 -8.47 5.46 18.11
CA VAL A 375 -9.31 4.49 18.82
C VAL A 375 -8.42 3.72 19.78
N HIS A 376 -8.71 3.85 21.07
CA HIS A 376 -8.08 3.12 22.17
C HIS A 376 -8.98 2.00 22.68
N PHE A 377 -8.39 0.88 23.11
CA PHE A 377 -9.13 -0.24 23.69
C PHE A 377 -9.14 -0.17 25.22
N ASP A 378 -10.34 -0.05 25.81
CA ASP A 378 -10.49 0.27 27.23
C ASP A 378 -9.83 -0.79 28.14
N ASN A 379 -8.90 -0.34 29.00
CA ASN A 379 -8.04 -1.17 29.87
C ASN A 379 -7.05 -2.10 29.13
N TRP A 380 -6.72 -1.83 27.86
CA TRP A 380 -5.61 -2.48 27.14
C TRP A 380 -4.37 -1.58 27.10
N ASP A 381 -3.29 -2.12 26.54
CA ASP A 381 -2.06 -1.38 26.23
C ASP A 381 -2.22 -0.53 24.95
N GLU A 382 -1.57 0.63 24.91
CA GLU A 382 -1.69 1.61 23.83
C GLU A 382 -1.12 1.13 22.48
N SER A 383 -0.33 0.05 22.45
CA SER A 383 0.10 -0.57 21.18
C SER A 383 -1.03 -1.23 20.39
N TYR A 384 -2.23 -1.38 20.97
CA TYR A 384 -3.42 -1.84 20.24
C TYR A 384 -4.20 -0.69 19.58
N ASP A 385 -3.90 0.56 19.93
CA ASP A 385 -4.61 1.73 19.42
C ASP A 385 -4.44 1.88 17.90
N PHE A 386 -5.40 2.52 17.22
CA PHE A 386 -5.24 2.86 15.80
C PHE A 386 -5.94 4.14 15.37
N TRP A 387 -5.29 4.88 14.47
CA TRP A 387 -5.89 6.01 13.77
C TRP A 387 -6.89 5.53 12.72
N CYS A 388 -8.07 6.17 12.67
CA CYS A 388 -9.06 5.95 11.62
C CYS A 388 -9.95 7.18 11.39
N ASP A 389 -10.83 7.11 10.39
CA ASP A 389 -11.85 8.13 10.11
C ASP A 389 -13.27 7.57 10.29
N ALA A 390 -14.27 8.45 10.17
CA ALA A 390 -15.69 8.11 10.36
C ALA A 390 -16.26 7.06 9.38
N THR A 391 -15.56 6.75 8.29
CA THR A 391 -15.92 5.68 7.33
C THR A 391 -15.25 4.32 7.63
N SER A 392 -14.37 4.25 8.63
CA SER A 392 -13.64 3.02 8.96
C SER A 392 -14.59 1.82 9.20
N PRO A 393 -14.35 0.66 8.57
CA PRO A 393 -15.18 -0.53 8.75
C PRO A 393 -14.88 -1.25 10.07
N TYR A 394 -13.83 -0.81 10.79
CA TYR A 394 -13.35 -1.40 12.04
C TYR A 394 -13.96 -0.74 13.28
N ILE A 395 -14.96 0.13 13.12
CA ILE A 395 -15.65 0.83 14.21
C ILE A 395 -17.17 0.78 14.05
N HIS A 396 -17.86 0.62 15.15
CA HIS A 396 -19.31 0.43 15.22
C HIS A 396 -19.91 1.23 16.41
N PRO A 397 -21.17 1.66 16.33
CA PRO A 397 -21.83 2.31 17.46
C PRO A 397 -22.03 1.34 18.63
N VAL A 398 -22.10 1.90 19.84
CA VAL A 398 -22.47 1.19 21.07
C VAL A 398 -23.78 0.40 20.87
N GLY A 399 -23.73 -0.91 21.09
CA GLY A 399 -24.84 -1.84 20.93
C GLY A 399 -24.78 -2.72 19.67
N TRP A 400 -23.91 -2.41 18.71
CA TRP A 400 -23.87 -3.11 17.41
C TRP A 400 -23.63 -4.62 17.54
N CYS A 401 -22.75 -5.06 18.44
CA CYS A 401 -22.53 -6.48 18.71
C CYS A 401 -23.81 -7.20 19.16
N GLN A 402 -24.62 -6.56 20.01
CA GLN A 402 -25.89 -7.10 20.48
C GLN A 402 -26.92 -7.21 19.35
N GLU A 403 -26.98 -6.21 18.46
CA GLU A 403 -27.86 -6.21 17.28
C GLU A 403 -27.46 -7.28 16.24
N ASN A 404 -26.15 -7.54 16.09
CA ASN A 404 -25.59 -8.41 15.05
C ASN A 404 -25.22 -9.82 15.55
N ASN A 405 -25.64 -10.19 16.77
CA ASN A 405 -25.33 -11.47 17.43
C ASN A 405 -23.81 -11.79 17.46
N LYS A 406 -23.00 -10.77 17.76
CA LYS A 406 -21.55 -10.88 17.96
C LYS A 406 -21.21 -10.81 19.44
N ILE A 407 -20.07 -11.41 19.81
CA ILE A 407 -19.53 -11.35 21.17
C ILE A 407 -18.74 -10.05 21.30
N LEU A 408 -19.12 -9.20 22.25
CA LEU A 408 -18.36 -8.01 22.64
C LEU A 408 -17.33 -8.38 23.71
N THR A 409 -16.05 -8.17 23.41
CA THR A 409 -14.95 -8.27 24.37
C THR A 409 -15.00 -7.07 25.31
N THR A 410 -15.13 -7.34 26.61
CA THR A 410 -15.23 -6.33 27.67
C THR A 410 -13.85 -5.86 28.14
N PRO A 411 -13.73 -4.69 28.80
CA PRO A 411 -12.46 -4.21 29.34
C PRO A 411 -11.80 -5.22 30.30
N PRO A 412 -10.48 -5.47 30.19
CA PRO A 412 -9.74 -6.27 31.16
C PRO A 412 -9.99 -5.85 32.61
N GLY A 413 -10.21 -6.84 33.47
CA GLY A 413 -10.54 -6.64 34.89
C GLY A 413 -12.01 -6.29 35.20
N TYR A 414 -12.88 -6.11 34.20
CA TYR A 414 -14.30 -5.81 34.46
C TYR A 414 -15.06 -7.02 35.02
N SER A 415 -15.25 -7.05 36.34
CA SER A 415 -15.74 -8.21 37.10
C SER A 415 -17.26 -8.36 37.20
N LYS A 416 -18.02 -7.39 36.68
CA LYS A 416 -19.50 -7.39 36.67
C LYS A 416 -20.02 -7.93 35.33
N THR A 417 -21.26 -8.40 35.30
CA THR A 417 -21.98 -8.61 34.03
C THR A 417 -22.04 -7.28 33.27
N PHE A 418 -21.33 -7.21 32.13
CA PHE A 418 -21.21 -5.98 31.36
C PHE A 418 -22.56 -5.51 30.80
N SER A 419 -22.75 -4.19 30.80
CA SER A 419 -23.89 -3.52 30.20
C SER A 419 -23.45 -2.12 29.83
N TRP A 420 -23.60 -1.75 28.56
CA TRP A 420 -23.19 -0.44 28.06
C TRP A 420 -23.78 0.73 28.85
N ALA A 421 -25.05 0.65 29.26
CA ALA A 421 -25.69 1.69 30.06
C ALA A 421 -24.98 1.91 31.41
N LYS A 422 -24.66 0.83 32.13
CA LYS A 422 -23.92 0.88 33.39
C LYS A 422 -22.48 1.35 33.18
N TYR A 423 -21.82 0.87 32.11
CA TYR A 423 -20.42 1.22 31.88
C TYR A 423 -20.25 2.70 31.50
N LEU A 424 -21.17 3.26 30.72
CA LEU A 424 -21.21 4.70 30.40
C LEU A 424 -21.48 5.55 31.65
N GLU A 425 -22.36 5.10 32.55
CA GLU A 425 -22.60 5.74 33.85
C GLU A 425 -21.38 5.66 34.78
N GLU A 426 -20.79 4.47 34.95
CA GLU A 426 -19.60 4.22 35.77
C GLU A 426 -18.35 4.98 35.29
N THR A 427 -18.26 5.29 33.99
CA THR A 427 -17.16 6.05 33.38
C THR A 427 -17.51 7.51 33.05
N ASN A 428 -18.69 8.00 33.45
CA ASN A 428 -19.21 9.34 33.13
C ASN A 428 -19.02 9.73 31.65
N SER A 429 -19.20 8.77 30.74
CA SER A 429 -18.83 8.86 29.33
C SER A 429 -20.06 8.84 28.43
N SER A 430 -19.93 9.37 27.21
CA SER A 430 -21.00 9.36 26.20
C SER A 430 -20.70 8.34 25.09
N PRO A 431 -21.72 7.65 24.54
CA PRO A 431 -21.51 6.83 23.35
C PRO A 431 -21.27 7.73 22.12
N ALA A 432 -20.40 7.30 21.21
CA ALA A 432 -20.29 7.91 19.89
C ALA A 432 -21.64 7.81 19.17
N PRO A 433 -22.25 8.92 18.73
CA PRO A 433 -23.62 8.89 18.24
C PRO A 433 -23.69 8.17 16.90
N ALA A 434 -24.59 7.20 16.73
CA ALA A 434 -24.66 6.33 15.54
C ALA A 434 -24.68 7.09 14.19
N ARG A 435 -25.27 8.30 14.15
CA ARG A 435 -25.25 9.20 12.99
C ARG A 435 -23.87 9.75 12.59
N ALA A 436 -22.83 9.57 13.40
CA ALA A 436 -21.45 10.00 13.11
C ALA A 436 -20.75 9.01 12.17
N PHE A 437 -20.94 7.71 12.42
CA PHE A 437 -20.44 6.61 11.60
C PHE A 437 -20.96 6.71 10.16
N LYS A 438 -20.16 6.26 9.20
CA LYS A 438 -20.44 6.33 7.76
C LYS A 438 -20.10 4.98 7.13
N VAL A 439 -20.93 4.51 6.22
CA VAL A 439 -20.66 3.27 5.48
C VAL A 439 -19.61 3.56 4.40
N LYS A 440 -18.44 2.94 4.49
CA LYS A 440 -17.45 2.85 3.40
C LYS A 440 -18.01 1.91 2.33
N PRO A 441 -18.24 2.37 1.09
CA PRO A 441 -18.68 1.47 0.01
C PRO A 441 -17.64 0.36 -0.24
N PRO A 442 -18.07 -0.87 -0.55
CA PRO A 442 -17.15 -1.92 -0.96
C PRO A 442 -16.28 -1.49 -2.15
N HIS A 443 -15.04 -1.99 -2.19
CA HIS A 443 -14.11 -1.63 -3.26
C HIS A 443 -14.45 -2.35 -4.58
N SER A 444 -13.72 -2.00 -5.64
CA SER A 444 -13.90 -2.63 -6.96
C SER A 444 -12.58 -3.14 -7.55
N PHE A 445 -11.64 -3.54 -6.70
CA PHE A 445 -10.56 -4.43 -7.10
C PHE A 445 -11.14 -5.81 -7.44
N GLN A 446 -10.44 -6.57 -8.26
CA GLN A 446 -10.84 -7.91 -8.68
C GLN A 446 -9.59 -8.81 -8.68
N PRO A 447 -9.75 -10.13 -8.45
CA PRO A 447 -8.68 -11.09 -8.68
C PRO A 447 -8.06 -10.96 -10.09
N LEU A 448 -6.78 -11.31 -10.21
CA LEU A 448 -5.95 -11.18 -11.42
C LEU A 448 -5.62 -9.74 -11.87
N MET A 449 -6.07 -8.71 -11.14
CA MET A 449 -5.53 -7.35 -11.32
C MET A 449 -4.12 -7.25 -10.75
N LYS A 450 -3.20 -6.61 -11.49
CA LYS A 450 -1.82 -6.39 -11.06
C LYS A 450 -1.58 -4.95 -10.58
N LEU A 451 -0.75 -4.77 -9.56
CA LEU A 451 -0.41 -3.47 -8.98
C LEU A 451 1.01 -3.47 -8.37
N GLU A 452 1.41 -2.38 -7.72
CA GLU A 452 2.67 -2.25 -6.97
C GLU A 452 2.36 -2.23 -5.47
N ALA A 453 3.16 -2.91 -4.64
CA ALA A 453 2.98 -2.94 -3.19
C ALA A 453 4.32 -3.04 -2.44
N VAL A 454 4.39 -2.44 -1.24
CA VAL A 454 5.57 -2.56 -0.35
C VAL A 454 5.67 -3.97 0.23
N ASP A 455 6.89 -4.50 0.31
CA ASP A 455 7.18 -5.77 0.98
C ASP A 455 7.10 -5.61 2.52
N LYS A 456 6.09 -6.22 3.15
CA LYS A 456 5.94 -6.20 4.62
C LYS A 456 7.11 -6.83 5.38
N ARG A 457 7.89 -7.73 4.77
CA ARG A 457 9.09 -8.34 5.38
C ARG A 457 10.37 -7.54 5.10
N ASN A 458 10.37 -6.66 4.11
CA ASN A 458 11.46 -5.72 3.84
C ASN A 458 10.92 -4.38 3.30
N PRO A 459 10.48 -3.45 4.17
CA PRO A 459 9.75 -2.25 3.75
C PRO A 459 10.53 -1.25 2.87
N MET A 460 11.83 -1.46 2.64
CA MET A 460 12.60 -0.72 1.61
C MET A 460 12.14 -1.10 0.19
N LEU A 461 11.61 -2.30 -0.01
CA LEU A 461 11.28 -2.86 -1.34
C LEU A 461 9.81 -2.59 -1.69
N VAL A 462 9.58 -2.16 -2.94
CA VAL A 462 8.26 -2.22 -3.60
C VAL A 462 8.35 -3.29 -4.69
N ARG A 463 7.34 -4.15 -4.78
CA ARG A 463 7.29 -5.31 -5.68
C ARG A 463 6.08 -5.24 -6.60
N VAL A 464 6.20 -5.96 -7.72
CA VAL A 464 5.07 -6.29 -8.60
C VAL A 464 4.20 -7.36 -7.93
N VAL A 465 2.89 -7.08 -7.80
CA VAL A 465 1.92 -8.00 -7.16
C VAL A 465 0.68 -8.24 -8.02
N THR A 466 0.00 -9.36 -7.76
CA THR A 466 -1.34 -9.70 -8.25
C THR A 466 -2.33 -9.76 -7.09
N VAL A 467 -3.57 -9.29 -7.29
CA VAL A 467 -4.70 -9.55 -6.39
C VAL A 467 -5.15 -11.00 -6.58
N VAL A 468 -5.13 -11.81 -5.52
CA VAL A 468 -5.57 -13.21 -5.55
C VAL A 468 -7.00 -13.37 -5.04
N ASP A 469 -7.35 -12.65 -3.97
CA ASP A 469 -8.67 -12.71 -3.33
C ASP A 469 -9.11 -11.33 -2.80
N THR A 470 -10.40 -11.20 -2.48
CA THR A 470 -11.06 -9.93 -2.15
C THR A 470 -12.18 -10.11 -1.12
N ASP A 471 -12.21 -9.28 -0.07
CA ASP A 471 -13.44 -9.01 0.70
C ASP A 471 -13.97 -7.60 0.36
N ASP A 472 -14.93 -7.06 1.12
CA ASP A 472 -15.51 -5.73 0.84
C ASP A 472 -14.51 -4.57 0.97
N HIS A 473 -13.45 -4.72 1.77
CA HIS A 473 -12.58 -3.62 2.19
C HIS A 473 -11.08 -3.89 2.04
N ARG A 474 -10.68 -5.16 1.92
CA ARG A 474 -9.30 -5.62 1.78
C ARG A 474 -9.10 -6.47 0.53
N ILE A 475 -7.85 -6.54 0.09
CA ILE A 475 -7.37 -7.43 -0.95
C ILE A 475 -6.29 -8.36 -0.38
N LEU A 476 -6.26 -9.60 -0.87
CA LEU A 476 -5.13 -10.51 -0.70
C LEU A 476 -4.17 -10.27 -1.87
N VAL A 477 -2.95 -9.82 -1.57
CA VAL A 477 -1.91 -9.57 -2.57
C VAL A 477 -0.85 -10.67 -2.55
N HIS A 478 -0.43 -11.07 -3.75
CA HIS A 478 0.61 -12.07 -4.02
C HIS A 478 1.80 -11.43 -4.73
N PHE A 479 3.03 -11.71 -4.31
CA PHE A 479 4.23 -11.26 -5.00
C PHE A 479 4.53 -12.13 -6.21
N ASP A 480 4.51 -11.55 -7.41
CA ASP A 480 4.61 -12.34 -8.64
C ASP A 480 5.93 -13.14 -8.72
N GLY A 481 5.81 -14.46 -8.80
CA GLY A 481 6.94 -15.42 -8.85
C GLY A 481 7.43 -15.93 -7.48
N TRP A 482 6.79 -15.52 -6.38
CA TRP A 482 7.04 -16.04 -5.04
C TRP A 482 6.11 -17.21 -4.69
N THR A 483 6.32 -17.81 -3.52
CA THR A 483 5.38 -18.73 -2.88
C THR A 483 4.25 -17.98 -2.17
N ASP A 484 3.11 -18.65 -2.05
CA ASP A 484 1.87 -18.15 -1.42
C ASP A 484 1.99 -17.94 0.10
N GLU A 485 3.03 -18.48 0.75
CA GLU A 485 3.41 -18.15 2.13
C GLU A 485 3.79 -16.67 2.35
N TYR A 486 4.04 -15.92 1.26
CA TYR A 486 4.33 -14.48 1.30
C TYR A 486 3.09 -13.60 1.03
N ASP A 487 1.94 -14.21 0.72
CA ASP A 487 0.71 -13.47 0.44
C ASP A 487 0.12 -12.87 1.73
N TYR A 488 -0.50 -11.69 1.64
CA TYR A 488 -1.10 -11.03 2.81
C TYR A 488 -2.34 -10.20 2.47
N TRP A 489 -3.24 -10.11 3.45
CA TRP A 489 -4.37 -9.18 3.42
C TRP A 489 -3.91 -7.74 3.71
N VAL A 490 -4.45 -6.79 2.96
CA VAL A 490 -4.18 -5.36 3.11
C VAL A 490 -5.43 -4.53 2.81
N ASP A 491 -5.65 -3.50 3.63
CA ASP A 491 -6.72 -2.50 3.43
C ASP A 491 -6.60 -1.83 2.06
N THR A 492 -7.71 -1.69 1.34
CA THR A 492 -7.69 -1.09 -0.01
C THR A 492 -7.40 0.42 -0.03
N ASP A 493 -7.34 1.06 1.13
CA ASP A 493 -6.85 2.42 1.38
C ASP A 493 -5.53 2.50 2.17
N SER A 494 -4.83 1.37 2.35
CA SER A 494 -3.46 1.33 2.87
C SER A 494 -2.53 2.23 2.04
N PRO A 495 -1.64 3.02 2.67
CA PRO A 495 -0.70 3.89 1.94
C PRO A 495 0.34 3.12 1.13
N ASP A 496 0.51 1.82 1.35
CA ASP A 496 1.60 1.00 0.80
C ASP A 496 1.20 0.16 -0.44
N ILE A 497 0.01 0.39 -1.00
CA ILE A 497 -0.42 -0.19 -2.29
C ILE A 497 -0.67 0.90 -3.33
N HIS A 498 -0.17 0.69 -4.54
CA HIS A 498 -0.03 1.72 -5.57
C HIS A 498 -0.39 1.23 -6.97
N PRO A 499 -0.90 2.10 -7.87
CA PRO A 499 -1.16 1.73 -9.25
C PRO A 499 0.14 1.46 -10.03
N ALA A 500 0.09 0.51 -10.96
CA ALA A 500 1.22 0.19 -11.84
C ALA A 500 1.82 1.44 -12.52
N GLY A 501 3.14 1.60 -12.41
CA GLY A 501 3.89 2.77 -12.85
C GLY A 501 4.15 3.82 -11.77
N TRP A 502 3.72 3.61 -10.51
CA TRP A 502 3.98 4.52 -9.40
C TRP A 502 5.48 4.65 -9.11
N CYS A 503 6.21 3.54 -8.95
CA CYS A 503 7.67 3.50 -8.75
C CYS A 503 8.41 4.26 -9.86
N THR A 504 8.01 4.05 -11.12
CA THR A 504 8.56 4.77 -12.28
C THR A 504 8.29 6.28 -12.21
N LYS A 505 7.10 6.68 -11.75
CA LYS A 505 6.69 8.08 -11.61
C LYS A 505 7.36 8.78 -10.42
N THR A 506 7.63 8.06 -9.34
CA THR A 506 8.22 8.60 -8.10
C THR A 506 9.74 8.52 -8.06
N GLY A 507 10.36 7.65 -8.87
CA GLY A 507 11.79 7.34 -8.82
C GLY A 507 12.16 6.29 -7.76
N HIS A 508 11.19 5.55 -7.23
CA HIS A 508 11.43 4.42 -6.33
C HIS A 508 11.80 3.18 -7.16
N PRO A 509 12.80 2.37 -6.76
CA PRO A 509 13.07 1.08 -7.39
C PRO A 509 11.85 0.14 -7.26
N LEU A 510 11.51 -0.53 -8.37
CA LEU A 510 10.50 -1.60 -8.40
C LEU A 510 11.22 -2.93 -8.58
N GLN A 511 10.93 -3.90 -7.71
CA GLN A 511 11.36 -5.28 -7.88
C GLN A 511 10.40 -5.97 -8.86
N PRO A 512 10.86 -6.40 -10.05
CA PRO A 512 10.04 -7.15 -10.99
C PRO A 512 9.81 -8.59 -10.47
N PRO A 513 8.91 -9.37 -11.11
CA PRO A 513 8.67 -10.75 -10.74
C PRO A 513 9.93 -11.60 -10.73
N ILE A 514 10.01 -12.56 -9.82
CA ILE A 514 11.04 -13.61 -9.90
C ILE A 514 10.72 -14.48 -11.10
N SER A 515 11.62 -14.53 -12.07
CA SER A 515 11.52 -15.47 -13.18
C SER A 515 11.91 -16.87 -12.70
N GLU A 516 11.03 -17.87 -12.88
CA GLU A 516 11.44 -19.27 -12.85
C GLU A 516 12.71 -19.43 -13.70
N TRP A 517 13.76 -20.01 -13.11
CA TRP A 517 15.02 -20.21 -13.79
C TRP A 517 14.85 -21.37 -14.78
N THR A 518 14.48 -21.06 -16.02
CA THR A 518 14.61 -22.01 -17.14
C THR A 518 16.10 -22.32 -17.31
N ALA A 519 16.56 -23.39 -16.66
CA ALA A 519 17.90 -23.89 -16.85
C ALA A 519 18.10 -24.17 -18.36
N PRO A 520 19.26 -23.83 -18.94
CA PRO A 520 19.57 -24.26 -20.30
C PRO A 520 19.50 -25.78 -20.35
N SER A 521 18.61 -26.33 -21.17
CA SER A 521 18.53 -27.76 -21.40
C SER A 521 19.86 -28.23 -21.98
N LEU A 522 20.63 -28.98 -21.19
CA LEU A 522 21.85 -29.62 -21.64
C LEU A 522 21.49 -30.63 -22.73
N HIS A 523 22.05 -30.41 -23.93
CA HIS A 523 22.01 -31.30 -25.09
C HIS A 523 23.36 -31.99 -25.25
#